data_AF-K1YJQ9-F1
#
_entry.id   AF-K1YJQ9-F1
#
_cell.length_a   1.000
_cell.length_b   1.000
_cell.length_c   1.000
_cell.angle_alpha   90.00
_cell.angle_beta   90.00
_cell.angle_gamma   90.00
#
_symmetry.space_group_name_H-M   'P 1'
#
loop_
_entity.id
_entity.type
_entity.pdbx_description
1 polymer ?
#
loop_
_entity_poly.entity_id
_entity_poly.type
_entity_poly.pdbx_seq_one_letter_code
_entity_poly.pdbx_strand_id
1 'polypeptide(L)' 'IEGRVSQVSADRLTDPRTGMPYYSARIQITENGEAELRRNKIKAQPGMQVDVVIITGERTVLQYLLKPLMSRVNAGMKEQ' A
#
# COMPACT_ATOMS: atom_id res chain seq x y z
N ILE A 1 13.65 -4.10 1.83
CA ILE A 1 13.13 -4.13 3.21
C ILE A 1 11.62 -4.23 3.11
N GLU A 2 11.12 -5.44 3.34
CA GLU A 2 9.70 -5.72 3.33
C GLU A 2 9.00 -5.11 4.57
N GLY A 3 7.83 -4.50 4.37
CA GLY A 3 7.03 -3.91 5.43
C GLY A 3 5.55 -3.98 5.09
N ARG A 4 4.71 -3.98 6.11
CA ARG A 4 3.24 -4.00 5.99
C ARG A 4 2.66 -2.75 6.63
N VAL A 5 1.76 -2.09 5.92
CA VAL A 5 0.98 -0.97 6.48
C VAL A 5 0.07 -1.53 7.58
N SER A 6 0.29 -1.11 8.82
CA SER A 6 -0.48 -1.57 9.98
C SER A 6 -1.66 -0.65 10.30
N GLN A 7 -1.51 0.65 10.04
CA GLN A 7 -2.56 1.63 10.29
C GLN A 7 -2.48 2.78 9.29
N VAL A 8 -3.63 3.28 8.88
CA VAL A 8 -3.77 4.55 8.17
C VAL A 8 -4.65 5.45 9.02
N SER A 9 -4.23 6.69 9.22
CA SER A 9 -5.01 7.69 9.96
C SER A 9 -6.34 7.96 9.26
N ALA A 10 -7.42 8.05 10.03
CA ALA A 10 -8.74 8.39 9.52
C ALA A 10 -8.83 9.87 9.10
N ASP A 11 -8.04 10.72 9.74
CA ASP A 11 -8.03 12.14 9.48
C ASP A 11 -7.08 12.52 8.33
N ARG A 12 -7.57 13.40 7.47
CA ARG A 12 -6.80 14.00 6.39
C ARG A 12 -6.02 15.19 6.96
N LEU A 13 -4.69 15.09 6.92
CA LEU A 13 -3.80 16.18 7.30
C LEU A 13 -3.50 17.05 6.08
N THR A 14 -3.04 18.27 6.31
CA THR A 14 -2.61 19.19 5.24
C THR A 14 -1.17 19.57 5.52
N ASP A 15 -0.32 19.46 4.51
CA ASP A 15 1.06 19.88 4.63
C ASP A 15 1.13 21.42 4.66
N PRO A 16 1.63 22.05 5.74
CA PRO A 16 1.69 23.50 5.84
C PRO A 16 2.62 24.15 4.80
N ARG A 17 3.55 23.39 4.19
CA ARG A 17 4.49 23.89 3.18
C ARG A 17 3.93 23.85 1.77
N THR A 18 3.15 22.81 1.44
CA THR A 18 2.65 22.58 0.07
C THR A 18 1.14 22.81 -0.06
N GLY A 19 0.40 22.84 1.05
CA GLY A 19 -1.05 22.90 1.07
C GLY A 19 -1.74 21.62 0.60
N MET A 20 -0.98 20.56 0.27
CA MET A 20 -1.54 19.32 -0.24
C MET A 20 -2.08 18.45 0.90
N PRO A 21 -3.28 17.87 0.73
CA PRO A 21 -3.81 16.93 1.70
C PRO A 21 -3.05 15.59 1.64
N TYR A 22 -2.78 15.01 2.80
CA TYR A 22 -2.16 13.69 2.93
C TYR A 22 -2.73 12.91 4.10
N TYR A 23 -2.49 11.59 4.10
CA TYR A 23 -2.84 10.70 5.20
C TYR A 23 -1.55 10.18 5.83
N SER A 24 -1.52 10.13 7.17
CA SER A 24 -0.42 9.47 7.87
C SER A 24 -0.66 7.96 7.88
N ALA A 25 0.38 7.17 7.62
CA ALA A 25 0.33 5.73 7.70
C ALA A 25 1.46 5.22 8.59
N ARG A 26 1.16 4.23 9.43
CA ARG A 26 2.14 3.49 10.22
C ARG A 26 2.47 2.20 9.50
N ILE A 27 3.75 1.95 9.30
CA ILE A 27 4.27 0.75 8.65
C ILE A 27 5.04 -0.05 9.68
N GLN A 28 4.74 -1.34 9.76
CA GLN A 28 5.47 -2.30 10.57
C GLN A 28 6.38 -3.12 9.66
N ILE A 29 7.65 -3.23 10.02
CA ILE A 29 8.61 -4.06 9.30
C ILE A 29 8.23 -5.52 9.55
N THR A 30 8.20 -6.35 8.49
CA THR A 30 7.92 -7.79 8.64
C THR A 30 9.18 -8.52 9.11
N GLU A 31 9.03 -9.74 9.63
CA GLU A 31 10.19 -10.56 10.06
C GLU A 31 11.21 -10.75 8.93
N ASN A 32 10.73 -10.90 7.69
CA ASN A 32 11.56 -10.93 6.49
C ASN A 32 12.35 -9.62 6.32
N GLY A 33 11.67 -8.47 6.47
CA GLY A 33 12.27 -7.14 6.42
C GLY A 33 13.34 -6.92 7.48
N GLU A 34 13.13 -7.40 8.71
CA GLU A 34 14.13 -7.35 9.77
C GLU A 34 15.34 -8.22 9.44
N ALA A 35 15.12 -9.40 8.87
CA ALA A 35 16.20 -10.26 8.39
C ALA A 35 17.00 -9.57 7.27
N GLU A 36 16.34 -8.86 6.33
CA GLU A 36 17.04 -8.08 5.31
C GLU A 36 17.90 -6.96 5.91
N LEU A 37 17.36 -6.23 6.89
CA LEU A 37 18.09 -5.17 7.60
C LEU A 37 19.36 -5.72 8.26
N ARG A 38 19.26 -6.87 8.92
CA ARG A 38 20.41 -7.55 9.54
C ARG A 38 21.43 -8.02 8.51
N ARG A 39 20.98 -8.63 7.40
CA ARG A 39 21.86 -9.07 6.30
C ARG A 39 22.63 -7.89 5.69
N ASN A 40 21.95 -6.77 5.51
CA ASN A 40 22.53 -5.55 4.94
C ASN A 40 23.29 -4.71 5.98
N LYS A 41 23.37 -5.15 7.25
CA LYS A 41 24.01 -4.44 8.37
C LYS A 41 23.47 -3.02 8.58
N ILE A 42 22.23 -2.76 8.20
CA ILE A 42 21.57 -1.46 8.37
C ILE A 42 20.96 -1.43 9.78
N LYS A 43 21.42 -0.49 10.61
CA LYS A 43 20.81 -0.21 11.91
C LYS A 43 19.83 0.95 11.75
N ALA A 44 18.53 0.65 11.81
CA ALA A 44 17.51 1.70 11.81
C ALA A 44 17.63 2.57 13.06
N GLN A 45 17.74 3.88 12.87
CA GLN A 45 17.83 4.87 13.94
C GLN A 45 16.66 5.87 13.85
N PRO A 46 16.18 6.41 14.97
CA PRO A 46 15.17 7.47 14.95
C PRO A 46 15.65 8.68 14.12
N GLY A 47 14.76 9.20 13.26
CA GLY A 47 15.08 10.32 12.37
C GLY A 47 15.76 9.92 11.05
N MET A 48 16.06 8.63 10.85
CA MET A 48 16.55 8.13 9.57
C MET A 48 15.46 8.29 8.50
N GLN A 49 15.75 9.06 7.46
CA GLN A 49 14.85 9.23 6.32
C GLN A 49 14.82 7.96 5.48
N VAL A 50 13.63 7.62 4.99
CA VAL A 50 13.41 6.45 4.13
C VAL A 50 12.39 6.80 3.06
N ASP A 51 12.60 6.25 1.87
CA ASP A 51 11.60 6.27 0.81
C ASP A 51 10.77 4.99 0.86
N VAL A 52 9.46 5.14 0.83
CA VAL A 52 8.52 4.02 0.90
C VAL A 52 7.65 4.00 -0.34
N VAL A 53 7.60 2.86 -1.01
CA VAL A 53 6.67 2.59 -2.10
C VAL A 53 5.58 1.65 -1.58
N ILE A 54 4.35 2.13 -1.51
CA ILE A 54 3.20 1.36 -1.04
C ILE A 54 2.50 0.73 -2.25
N ILE A 55 2.44 -0.60 -2.27
CA ILE A 55 1.68 -1.36 -3.28
C ILE A 55 0.26 -1.53 -2.73
N THR A 56 -0.72 -0.81 -3.29
CA THR A 56 -2.13 -0.82 -2.81
C THR A 56 -2.97 -1.96 -3.36
N GLY A 57 -2.41 -2.79 -4.24
CA GLY A 57 -3.06 -3.97 -4.75
C GLY A 57 -2.22 -4.71 -5.78
N GLU A 58 -2.42 -6.01 -5.87
CA GLU A 58 -1.81 -6.87 -6.88
C GLU A 58 -2.85 -7.07 -7.99
N ARG A 59 -2.70 -6.38 -9.11
CA ARG A 59 -3.54 -6.69 -10.28
C ARG A 59 -2.95 -7.90 -10.98
N THR A 60 -3.67 -9.03 -10.93
CA THR A 60 -3.27 -10.18 -11.74
C THR A 60 -3.67 -9.94 -13.20
N VAL A 61 -2.85 -10.41 -14.15
CA VAL A 61 -3.19 -10.34 -15.59
C VAL A 61 -4.52 -11.07 -15.85
N LEU A 62 -4.77 -12.16 -15.13
CA LEU A 62 -6.03 -12.90 -15.16
C LEU A 62 -7.22 -12.02 -14.75
N GLN A 63 -7.08 -11.15 -13.76
CA GLN A 63 -8.13 -10.21 -13.35
C GLN A 63 -8.50 -9.23 -14.47
N TYR A 64 -7.54 -8.82 -15.31
CA TYR A 64 -7.83 -8.00 -16.50
C TYR A 64 -8.60 -8.79 -17.56
N LEU A 65 -8.25 -10.05 -17.80
CA LEU A 65 -8.91 -10.91 -18.78
C LEU A 65 -10.34 -11.30 -18.38
N LEU A 66 -10.58 -11.53 -17.08
CA LEU A 66 -11.88 -11.96 -16.57
C LEU A 66 -12.84 -10.78 -16.28
N LYS A 67 -12.33 -9.55 -16.13
CA LYS A 67 -13.15 -8.35 -15.90
C LYS A 67 -14.30 -8.15 -16.91
N PRO A 68 -14.10 -8.25 -18.24
CA PRO A 68 -15.18 -8.11 -19.21
C PRO A 68 -16.22 -9.23 -19.14
N LEU A 69 -15.82 -10.46 -18.79
CA LEU A 69 -16.73 -11.61 -18.68
C LEU A 69 -17.68 -11.46 -17.48
N MET A 70 -17.13 -11.11 -16.31
CA MET A 70 -17.93 -10.83 -15.11
C MET A 70 -18.84 -9.61 -15.27
N SER A 71 -18.41 -8.61 -16.04
CA SER A 71 -19.23 -7.41 -16.30
C SER A 71 -20.49 -7.71 -17.11
N ARG A 72 -20.46 -8.73 -17.99
CA ARG A 72 -21.64 -9.14 -18.79
C ARG A 72 -22.66 -9.94 -18.00
N VAL A 73 -22.21 -10.78 -17.07
CA VAL A 73 -23.10 -11.57 -16.20
C VAL A 73 -23.91 -10.66 -15.27
N ASN A 74 -23.27 -9.64 -14.68
CA ASN A 74 -23.96 -8.68 -13.81
C ASN A 74 -24.92 -7.73 -14.56
N ALA A 75 -24.67 -7.44 -15.84
CA ALA A 75 -25.58 -6.64 -16.66
C ALA A 75 -26.85 -7.41 -17.02
N GLY A 76 -26.73 -8.71 -17.34
CA GLY A 76 -27.88 -9.57 -17.68
C GLY A 76 -28.79 -9.92 -16.50
N MET A 77 -28.36 -9.68 -15.26
CA MET A 77 -29.15 -9.90 -14.04
C MET A 77 -29.79 -8.63 -13.46
N LYS A 78 -29.51 -7.45 -14.05
CA LYS A 78 -30.14 -6.17 -13.67
C LYS A 78 -31.25 -5.72 -14.63
N GLU A 79 -31.56 -6.53 -15.65
CA GLU A 79 -32.74 -6.38 -16.50
C GLU A 79 -33.63 -7.62 -16.36
N GLN A 80 -34.31 -7.71 -15.21
CA GLN A 80 -35.66 -8.25 -15.02
C GLN A 80 -36.12 -7.99 -13.59
#